data_AF-A0A3P3DB68-F1
#
_entry.id   AF-A0A3P3DB68-F1
#
_cell.length_a   1.000
_cell.length_b   1.000
_cell.length_c   1.000
_cell.angle_alpha   90.00
_cell.angle_beta   90.00
_cell.angle_gamma   90.00
#
_symmetry.space_group_name_H-M   'P 1'
#
loop_
_entity.id
_entity.type
_entity.pdbx_description
1 polymer ?
#
loop_
_entity_poly.entity_id
_entity_poly.type
_entity_poly.pdbx_seq_one_letter_code
_entity_poly.pdbx_strand_id
1 'polypeptide(L)'
;MPKLEIGKTYYPPKRETIVTDSLVKGDGWQVEKTGGEFIFEFLAARHGGGVDRYSITSDEFEALKLGKLSCQDLLKKYDVA
;
A
#
# COMPACT_ATOMS: atom_id res chain seq x y z
N MET A 1 23.80 22.05 -22.43
CA MET A 1 23.73 20.72 -21.77
C MET A 1 23.77 20.94 -20.27
N PRO A 2 22.84 20.38 -19.47
CA PRO A 2 22.90 20.57 -18.02
C PRO A 2 24.04 19.75 -17.42
N LYS A 3 24.80 20.39 -16.54
CA LYS A 3 26.00 19.88 -15.87
C LYS A 3 25.58 18.89 -14.78
N LEU A 4 25.99 17.62 -14.88
CA LEU A 4 25.71 16.61 -13.86
C LEU A 4 26.66 16.80 -12.67
N GLU A 5 26.14 17.16 -11.51
CA GLU A 5 26.94 17.33 -10.28
C GLU A 5 27.06 15.99 -9.53
N ILE A 6 28.22 15.36 -9.64
CA ILE A 6 28.57 14.11 -8.96
C ILE A 6 28.80 14.41 -7.46
N GLY A 7 28.14 13.66 -6.57
CA GLY A 7 28.37 13.74 -5.11
C GLY A 7 27.17 14.14 -4.25
N LYS A 8 25.99 14.40 -4.83
CA LYS A 8 24.76 14.54 -4.05
C LYS A 8 24.25 13.15 -3.67
N THR A 9 24.21 12.85 -2.36
CA THR A 9 23.51 11.68 -1.83
C THR A 9 22.09 11.69 -2.38
N TYR A 10 21.75 10.67 -3.17
CA TYR A 10 20.40 10.49 -3.67
C TYR A 10 19.49 10.14 -2.50
N TYR A 11 18.66 11.09 -2.08
CA TYR A 11 17.54 10.82 -1.18
C TYR A 11 16.35 10.46 -2.07
N PRO A 12 15.92 9.18 -2.11
CA PRO A 12 14.70 8.86 -2.83
C PRO A 12 13.55 9.70 -2.25
N PRO A 13 12.65 10.22 -3.11
CA PRO A 13 11.46 10.90 -2.63
C PRO A 13 10.72 9.97 -1.64
N LYS A 14 10.25 10.53 -0.53
CA LYS A 14 9.42 9.77 0.43
C LYS A 14 8.29 9.12 -0.37
N ARG A 15 8.13 7.80 -0.24
CA ARG A 15 7.04 7.07 -0.87
C ARG A 15 5.74 7.51 -0.19
N GLU A 16 5.02 8.42 -0.82
CA GLU A 16 3.76 8.94 -0.30
C GLU A 16 2.65 7.90 -0.49
N THR A 17 1.81 7.74 0.53
CA THR A 17 0.60 6.93 0.41
C THR A 17 -0.44 7.76 -0.33
N ILE A 18 -0.96 7.23 -1.43
CA ILE A 18 -2.05 7.86 -2.18
C ILE A 18 -3.35 7.51 -1.47
N VAL A 19 -4.12 8.51 -1.08
CA VAL A 19 -5.41 8.34 -0.40
C VAL A 19 -6.49 9.06 -1.18
N THR A 20 -7.50 8.32 -1.61
CA THR A 20 -8.71 8.84 -2.26
C THR A 20 -9.96 8.29 -1.57
N ASP A 21 -11.15 8.61 -2.09
CA ASP A 21 -12.40 8.05 -1.55
C ASP A 21 -12.49 6.53 -1.72
N SER A 22 -11.95 6.00 -2.82
CA SER A 22 -12.09 4.59 -3.22
C SER A 22 -10.79 3.81 -3.23
N LEU A 23 -9.64 4.45 -2.96
CA LEU A 23 -8.32 3.82 -3.03
C LEU A 23 -7.39 4.36 -1.95
N VAL A 24 -6.76 3.44 -1.22
CA VAL A 24 -5.57 3.73 -0.41
C VAL A 24 -4.43 2.90 -0.97
N LYS A 25 -3.38 3.53 -1.48
CA LYS A 25 -2.27 2.84 -2.15
C LYS A 25 -0.93 3.26 -1.57
N GLY A 26 -0.15 2.27 -1.17
CA GLY A 26 1.26 2.45 -0.82
C GLY A 26 2.17 1.66 -1.75
N ASP A 27 3.42 1.52 -1.35
CA ASP A 27 4.40 0.80 -2.15
C ASP A 27 4.21 -0.72 -2.01
N GLY A 28 3.88 -1.37 -3.13
CA GLY A 28 3.63 -2.82 -3.16
C GLY A 28 2.34 -3.27 -2.49
N TRP A 29 1.42 -2.35 -2.14
CA TRP A 29 0.11 -2.69 -1.61
C TRP A 29 -0.94 -1.64 -1.94
N GLN A 30 -2.20 -2.04 -1.95
CA GLN A 30 -3.35 -1.15 -2.07
C GLN A 30 -4.58 -1.72 -1.38
N VAL A 31 -5.51 -0.84 -1.02
CA VAL A 31 -6.87 -1.21 -0.67
C VAL A 31 -7.83 -0.45 -1.59
N GLU A 32 -8.69 -1.18 -2.28
CA GLU A 32 -9.67 -0.62 -3.20
C GLU A 32 -11.11 -0.91 -2.71
N LYS A 33 -11.98 0.09 -2.83
CA LYS A 33 -13.42 -0.03 -2.65
C LYS A 33 -14.08 -0.23 -4.02
N THR A 34 -14.58 -1.44 -4.28
CA THR A 34 -15.23 -1.81 -5.53
C THR A 34 -16.56 -2.50 -5.27
N GLY A 35 -17.66 -1.92 -5.77
CA GLY A 35 -18.99 -2.55 -5.69
C GLY A 35 -19.55 -2.75 -4.27
N GLY A 36 -18.99 -2.07 -3.25
CA GLY A 36 -19.35 -2.27 -1.85
C GLY A 36 -18.43 -3.24 -1.08
N GLU A 37 -17.50 -3.88 -1.79
CA GLU A 37 -16.43 -4.68 -1.20
C GLU A 37 -15.16 -3.84 -1.04
N PHE A 38 -14.35 -4.22 -0.05
CA PHE A 38 -13.07 -3.57 0.24
C PHE A 38 -11.98 -4.62 0.12
N ILE A 39 -11.12 -4.50 -0.88
CA ILE A 39 -10.11 -5.51 -1.21
C ILE A 39 -8.73 -4.96 -0.89
N PHE A 40 -8.05 -5.60 0.06
CA PHE A 40 -6.63 -5.40 0.34
C PHE A 40 -5.80 -6.31 -0.57
N GLU A 41 -4.94 -5.72 -1.38
CA GLU A 41 -4.00 -6.39 -2.26
C GLU A 41 -2.57 -6.00 -1.89
N PHE A 42 -1.66 -6.98 -1.83
CA PHE A 42 -0.24 -6.71 -1.64
C PHE A 42 0.63 -7.68 -2.42
N LEU A 43 1.86 -7.25 -2.75
CA LEU A 43 2.88 -8.09 -3.36
C LEU A 43 3.34 -9.15 -2.36
N ALA A 44 2.97 -10.40 -2.61
CA ALA A 44 3.45 -11.54 -1.83
C ALA A 44 4.85 -11.90 -2.32
N ALA A 45 5.82 -11.99 -1.40
CA ALA A 45 7.23 -12.29 -1.69
C ALA A 45 7.46 -13.77 -2.07
N ARG A 46 6.60 -14.33 -2.93
CA ARG A 46 6.70 -15.68 -3.47
C ARG A 46 7.51 -15.61 -4.76
N HIS A 47 8.40 -16.58 -4.98
CA HIS A 47 9.23 -16.70 -6.19
C HIS A 47 8.34 -16.70 -7.45
N GLY A 48 8.16 -15.54 -8.07
CA GLY A 48 7.23 -15.37 -9.21
C GLY A 48 6.47 -14.04 -9.26
N GLY A 49 6.48 -13.24 -8.19
CA GLY A 49 5.84 -11.91 -8.20
C GLY A 49 4.30 -11.98 -8.12
N GLY A 50 3.79 -12.83 -7.24
CA GLY A 50 2.35 -12.93 -6.99
C GLY A 50 1.81 -11.78 -6.15
N VAL A 51 0.52 -11.53 -6.27
CA VAL A 51 -0.24 -10.68 -5.34
C VAL A 51 -1.18 -11.55 -4.54
N ASP A 52 -1.30 -11.27 -3.24
CA ASP A 52 -2.35 -11.84 -2.40
C ASP A 52 -3.45 -10.80 -2.21
N ARG A 53 -4.70 -11.28 -2.14
CA ARG A 53 -5.89 -10.44 -2.00
C ARG A 53 -6.75 -10.94 -0.85
N TYR A 54 -7.17 -10.02 0.00
CA TYR A 54 -8.04 -10.28 1.15
C TYR A 54 -9.17 -9.26 1.19
N SER A 55 -10.38 -9.74 1.46
CA SER A 55 -11.50 -8.86 1.76
C SER A 55 -11.34 -8.31 3.17
N ILE A 56 -11.43 -6.98 3.29
CA ILE A 56 -11.42 -6.27 4.57
C ILE A 56 -12.78 -5.62 4.82
N THR A 57 -12.97 -5.11 6.02
CA THR A 57 -14.19 -4.39 6.39
C THR A 57 -14.13 -2.91 5.97
N SER A 58 -15.30 -2.28 5.86
CA SER A 58 -15.40 -0.82 5.62
C SER A 58 -14.69 -0.01 6.71
N ASP A 59 -14.80 -0.46 7.97
CA ASP A 59 -14.19 0.21 9.11
C ASP A 59 -12.66 0.19 9.02
N GLU A 60 -12.08 -0.90 8.55
CA GLU A 60 -10.63 -1.00 8.32
C GLU A 60 -10.16 -0.09 7.18
N PHE A 61 -10.94 0.02 6.11
CA PHE A 61 -10.65 0.94 5.02
C PHE A 61 -10.68 2.41 5.47
N GLU A 62 -11.69 2.80 6.24
CA GLU A 62 -11.75 4.16 6.80
C GLU A 62 -10.66 4.40 7.85
N ALA A 63 -10.31 3.39 8.65
CA ALA A 63 -9.19 3.48 9.59
C ALA A 63 -7.85 3.68 8.88
N LEU A 64 -7.63 3.07 7.71
CA LEU A 64 -6.46 3.30 6.85
C LEU A 64 -6.43 4.72 6.31
N LYS A 65 -7.56 5.23 5.79
CA LYS A 65 -7.67 6.61 5.31
C LYS A 65 -7.34 7.63 6.41
N LEU A 66 -7.73 7.33 7.65
CA LEU A 66 -7.47 8.17 8.82
C LEU A 66 -6.07 7.95 9.44
N GLY A 67 -5.27 7.02 8.93
CA GLY A 67 -3.96 6.67 9.50
C GLY A 67 -4.02 6.01 10.88
N LYS A 68 -5.19 5.52 11.31
CA LYS A 68 -5.39 4.78 12.56
C LYS A 68 -5.01 3.31 12.44
N LEU A 69 -5.03 2.80 11.21
CA LEU A 69 -4.60 1.46 10.85
C LEU A 69 -3.51 1.58 9.79
N SER A 70 -2.45 0.78 9.89
CA SER A 70 -1.37 0.74 8.90
C SER A 70 -1.46 -0.52 8.03
N CYS A 71 -0.78 -0.51 6.88
CA CYS A 71 -0.62 -1.72 6.06
C CYS A 71 0.04 -2.86 6.85
N GLN A 72 0.99 -2.58 7.74
CA GLN A 72 1.60 -3.61 8.57
C GLN A 72 0.60 -4.30 9.50
N ASP A 73 -0.40 -3.58 9.99
CA ASP A 73 -1.47 -4.15 10.83
C ASP A 73 -2.39 -5.05 10.00
N LEU A 74 -2.73 -4.65 8.76
CA LEU A 74 -3.46 -5.51 7.84
C LEU A 74 -2.68 -6.77 7.47
N LEU A 75 -1.39 -6.66 7.14
CA LEU A 75 -0.53 -7.81 6.85
C LEU A 75 -0.51 -8.77 8.02
N LYS A 76 -0.29 -8.30 9.26
CA LYS A 76 -0.32 -9.18 10.45
C LYS A 76 -1.66 -9.88 10.65
N LYS A 77 -2.76 -9.27 10.24
CA LYS A 77 -4.10 -9.82 10.42
C LYS A 77 -4.45 -10.86 9.35
N TYR A 78 -4.10 -10.59 8.10
CA TYR A 78 -4.56 -11.36 6.94
C TYR A 78 -3.47 -12.25 6.33
N ASP A 79 -2.20 -11.84 6.38
CA ASP A 79 -1.03 -12.61 5.93
C ASP A 79 -0.39 -13.38 7.09
N VAL A 80 -1.18 -14.23 7.75
CA VAL A 80 -0.70 -15.09 8.83
C VAL A 80 -0.07 -16.33 8.20
N ALA A 81 1.23 -16.25 7.89
CA ALA A 81 2.06 -17.42 7.59
C ALA A 81 2.34 -18.25 8.85
#